data_AF-A0AAJ0C857-F1
#
_entry.id   AF-A0AAJ0C857-F1
#
_cell.length_a   1.000
_cell.length_b   1.000
_cell.length_c   1.000
_cell.angle_alpha   90.00
_cell.angle_beta   90.00
_cell.angle_gamma   90.00
#
_symmetry.space_group_name_H-M   'P 1'
#
loop_
_entity.id
_entity.type
_entity.pdbx_description
1 polymer ?
#
loop_
_entity_poly.entity_id
_entity_poly.type
_entity_poly.pdbx_seq_one_letter_code
_entity_poly.pdbx_strand_id
1 'polypeptide(L)'
;MADEHLLRKIHSLSDLELAVLLSLVAKEHCLVSTPAPAVDELVEELRLISIKTFGLAPAVISCHPHTTLDDFATALLLPHSPQRPTSPNRLARPPHDPPASYFPSHPGSGRRHHNHHHRPRAYQQQQQQQQQQQQKPFSPLAPAHIANVVIAKNLDRAPKAVQIQALELLRTRRVFTRSAVQAAPRQFLFVAAVADPGPGHGRSGGGGARGELTPHLNDLLYLAHWHDPEDGFANLDGEPPAPHQPGWDADAGVDVDVDVDSASTASSESVVKTHGSGPRSASLVFQADNDRDNGSGSGSGGGQPIITEADLSLLASLGARARVDVDVVRYRMNVVSFLRMHRAVAGGVSPAATKHLERLAGCLAPLHGLDYVTPSLVALAARKVYLHRVRLVSPAHERSMQWGSDLAAIEAVLEGVGPAEVIEDVLSMVAAPV
;
A
#
# COMPACT_ATOMS: atom_id res chain seq x y z
N MET A 1 2.05 16.98 -18.40
CA MET A 1 0.86 16.10 -18.36
C MET A 1 1.34 14.66 -18.34
N ALA A 2 0.50 13.73 -17.88
CA ALA A 2 0.82 12.30 -17.95
C ALA A 2 0.83 11.85 -19.42
N ASP A 3 1.63 10.83 -19.74
CA ASP A 3 1.65 10.24 -21.08
C ASP A 3 0.34 9.51 -21.36
N GLU A 4 -0.14 9.50 -22.62
CA GLU A 4 -1.40 8.85 -22.99
C GLU A 4 -1.39 7.35 -22.68
N HIS A 5 -0.23 6.71 -22.84
CA HIS A 5 -0.07 5.31 -22.51
C HIS A 5 -0.25 5.05 -21.01
N LEU A 6 0.26 5.95 -20.16
CA LEU A 6 0.08 5.87 -18.71
C LEU A 6 -1.37 6.12 -18.31
N LEU A 7 -2.05 7.08 -18.95
CA LEU A 7 -3.48 7.33 -18.72
C LEU A 7 -4.35 6.12 -19.09
N ARG A 8 -4.07 5.45 -20.20
CA ARG A 8 -4.78 4.21 -20.59
C ARG A 8 -4.60 3.10 -19.57
N LYS A 9 -3.39 2.93 -19.02
CA LYS A 9 -3.14 2.00 -17.92
C LYS A 9 -3.98 2.37 -16.70
N ILE A 10 -3.96 3.63 -16.28
CA ILE A 10 -4.71 4.12 -15.11
C ILE A 10 -6.22 3.91 -15.29
N HIS A 11 -6.78 4.23 -16.46
CA HIS A 11 -8.20 4.02 -16.73
C HIS A 11 -8.63 2.55 -16.80
N SER A 12 -7.66 1.61 -16.90
CA SER A 12 -7.94 0.17 -16.88
C SER A 12 -7.94 -0.44 -15.48
N LEU A 13 -7.50 0.33 -14.47
CA LEU A 13 -7.42 -0.08 -13.08
C LEU A 13 -8.80 -0.07 -12.42
N SER A 14 -9.00 -0.96 -11.43
CA SER A 14 -10.17 -0.93 -10.56
C SER A 14 -10.11 0.23 -9.56
N ASP A 15 -11.24 0.57 -8.92
CA ASP A 15 -11.28 1.60 -7.88
C ASP A 15 -10.38 1.27 -6.68
N LEU A 16 -10.23 -0.02 -6.35
CA LEU A 16 -9.33 -0.49 -5.31
C LEU A 16 -7.86 -0.29 -5.70
N GLU A 17 -7.50 -0.61 -6.94
CA GLU A 17 -6.16 -0.36 -7.49
C GLU A 17 -5.85 1.14 -7.56
N LEU A 18 -6.83 1.97 -7.90
CA LEU A 18 -6.70 3.44 -7.89
C LEU A 18 -6.47 3.97 -6.47
N ALA A 19 -7.15 3.43 -5.45
CA ALA A 19 -6.93 3.80 -4.05
C ALA A 19 -5.50 3.48 -3.57
N VAL A 20 -4.97 2.32 -3.98
CA VAL A 20 -3.58 1.91 -3.72
C VAL A 20 -2.60 2.81 -4.49
N LEU A 21 -2.86 3.07 -5.78
CA LEU A 21 -2.05 3.95 -6.63
C LEU A 21 -1.93 5.35 -6.01
N LEU A 22 -3.06 5.96 -5.62
CA LEU A 22 -3.09 7.29 -5.01
C LEU A 22 -2.27 7.35 -3.72
N SER A 23 -2.35 6.30 -2.90
CA SER A 23 -1.58 6.18 -1.66
C SER A 23 -0.08 6.07 -1.93
N LEU A 24 0.31 5.26 -2.92
CA LEU A 24 1.71 5.11 -3.35
C LEU A 24 2.29 6.41 -3.93
N VAL A 25 1.55 7.08 -4.81
CA VAL A 25 1.93 8.37 -5.42
C VAL A 25 2.09 9.45 -4.33
N ALA A 26 1.18 9.49 -3.36
CA ALA A 26 1.27 10.38 -2.23
C ALA A 26 2.32 9.93 -1.19
N LYS A 27 2.84 8.70 -1.24
CA LYS A 27 3.70 8.13 -0.17
C LYS A 27 3.05 8.21 1.21
N GLU A 28 1.73 8.03 1.24
CA GLU A 28 0.91 7.99 2.44
C GLU A 28 0.22 6.63 2.56
N HIS A 29 -0.59 6.44 3.61
CA HIS A 29 -1.20 5.16 3.98
C HIS A 29 -2.71 5.22 3.88
N CYS A 30 -3.41 4.13 3.54
CA CYS A 30 -4.87 4.15 3.37
C CYS A 30 -5.62 3.19 4.30
N LEU A 31 -6.90 3.49 4.46
CA LEU A 31 -7.91 2.61 5.01
C LEU A 31 -8.75 2.05 3.87
N VAL A 32 -8.95 0.74 3.85
CA VAL A 32 -9.91 0.10 2.95
C VAL A 32 -10.89 -0.71 3.79
N SER A 33 -12.17 -0.52 3.52
CA SER A 33 -13.26 -1.13 4.25
C SER A 33 -14.16 -1.93 3.32
N THR A 34 -14.71 -3.03 3.83
CA THR A 34 -15.66 -3.88 3.11
C THR A 34 -16.54 -4.62 4.13
N PRO A 35 -17.72 -5.14 3.77
CA PRO A 35 -18.52 -5.97 4.67
C PRO A 35 -17.72 -7.11 5.29
N ALA A 36 -18.02 -7.43 6.55
CA ALA A 36 -17.33 -8.46 7.32
C ALA A 36 -17.07 -9.82 6.60
N PRO A 37 -18.00 -10.38 5.79
CA PRO A 37 -17.73 -11.64 5.09
C PRO A 37 -16.66 -11.53 3.99
N ALA A 38 -16.50 -10.36 3.36
CA ALA A 38 -15.63 -10.16 2.20
C ALA A 38 -14.21 -9.67 2.57
N VAL A 39 -13.91 -9.47 3.86
CA VAL A 39 -12.60 -8.93 4.31
C VAL A 39 -11.43 -9.84 3.92
N ASP A 40 -11.63 -11.16 3.93
CA ASP A 40 -10.60 -12.11 3.53
C ASP A 40 -10.27 -12.01 2.04
N GLU A 41 -11.31 -11.91 1.20
CA GLU A 41 -11.17 -11.70 -0.24
C GLU A 41 -10.51 -10.35 -0.54
N LEU A 42 -10.91 -9.28 0.15
CA LEU A 42 -10.26 -7.97 0.05
C LEU A 42 -8.75 -8.03 0.37
N VAL A 43 -8.37 -8.76 1.42
CA VAL A 43 -6.95 -8.87 1.82
C VAL A 43 -6.14 -9.62 0.77
N GLU A 44 -6.67 -10.71 0.22
CA GLU A 44 -5.99 -11.43 -0.87
C GLU A 44 -5.97 -10.61 -2.16
N GLU A 45 -7.03 -9.88 -2.50
CA GLU A 45 -7.05 -8.96 -3.64
C GLU A 45 -5.97 -7.88 -3.48
N LEU A 46 -5.90 -7.20 -2.32
CA LEU A 46 -4.86 -6.19 -2.04
C LEU A 46 -3.45 -6.77 -2.14
N ARG A 47 -3.27 -8.03 -1.72
CA ARG A 47 -2.01 -8.76 -1.86
C ARG A 47 -1.68 -9.01 -3.34
N LEU A 48 -2.65 -9.42 -4.14
CA LEU A 48 -2.50 -9.62 -5.58
C LEU A 48 -2.23 -8.31 -6.31
N ILE A 49 -2.94 -7.23 -5.99
CA ILE A 49 -2.71 -5.87 -6.51
C ILE A 49 -1.26 -5.44 -6.24
N SER A 50 -0.78 -5.65 -5.01
CA SER A 50 0.60 -5.30 -4.64
C SER A 50 1.62 -6.00 -5.54
N ILE A 51 1.40 -7.28 -5.86
CA ILE A 51 2.33 -8.10 -6.65
C ILE A 51 2.15 -7.87 -8.15
N LYS A 52 0.95 -8.06 -8.68
CA LYS A 52 0.62 -8.04 -10.12
C LYS A 52 0.65 -6.62 -10.69
N THR A 53 0.04 -5.67 -9.98
CA THR A 53 -0.15 -4.30 -10.50
C THR A 53 1.08 -3.43 -10.24
N PHE A 54 1.69 -3.54 -9.05
CA PHE A 54 2.80 -2.66 -8.62
C PHE A 54 4.16 -3.35 -8.47
N GLY A 55 4.23 -4.69 -8.51
CA GLY A 55 5.51 -5.41 -8.36
C GLY A 55 6.16 -5.27 -6.97
N LEU A 56 5.36 -4.97 -5.95
CA LEU A 56 5.80 -4.75 -4.57
C LEU A 56 5.54 -5.99 -3.72
N ALA A 57 6.47 -6.29 -2.80
CA ALA A 57 6.33 -7.41 -1.89
C ALA A 57 5.36 -7.07 -0.74
N PRO A 58 4.23 -7.80 -0.58
CA PRO A 58 3.29 -7.58 0.49
C PRO A 58 3.60 -8.46 1.72
N ALA A 59 3.28 -7.95 2.91
CA ALA A 59 3.15 -8.73 4.15
C ALA A 59 1.75 -8.52 4.72
N VAL A 60 1.08 -9.62 5.08
CA VAL A 60 -0.28 -9.59 5.64
C VAL A 60 -0.20 -9.84 7.14
N ILE A 61 -0.85 -8.98 7.92
CA ILE A 61 -0.93 -9.07 9.37
C ILE A 61 -2.40 -9.24 9.76
N SER A 62 -2.72 -10.35 10.42
CA SER A 62 -4.07 -10.60 10.95
C SER A 62 -4.15 -10.13 12.40
N CYS A 63 -4.89 -9.06 12.64
CA CYS A 63 -5.07 -8.50 13.98
C CYS A 63 -6.31 -9.07 14.67
N HIS A 64 -6.16 -9.33 15.97
CA HIS A 64 -7.20 -9.82 16.87
C HIS A 64 -6.96 -9.25 18.29
N PRO A 65 -7.92 -9.37 19.23
CA PRO A 65 -7.80 -8.79 20.58
C PRO A 65 -6.62 -9.31 21.44
N HIS A 66 -5.92 -10.35 20.98
CA HIS A 66 -4.77 -10.95 21.68
C HIS A 66 -3.46 -10.80 20.90
N THR A 67 -3.44 -10.02 19.80
CA THR A 67 -2.21 -9.78 19.03
C THR A 67 -1.19 -9.07 19.91
N THR A 68 0.01 -9.64 20.02
CA THR A 68 1.11 -9.03 20.79
C THR A 68 1.95 -8.10 19.93
N LEU A 69 2.78 -7.27 20.58
CA LEU A 69 3.73 -6.41 19.88
C LEU A 69 4.80 -7.21 19.12
N ASP A 70 5.22 -8.35 19.66
CA ASP A 70 6.20 -9.22 18.98
C ASP A 70 5.58 -9.90 17.76
N ASP A 71 4.31 -10.34 17.84
CA ASP A 71 3.60 -10.91 16.69
C ASP A 71 3.48 -9.88 15.57
N PHE A 72 3.08 -8.65 15.92
CA PHE A 72 3.01 -7.53 14.98
C PHE A 72 4.38 -7.24 14.34
N ALA A 73 5.42 -7.12 15.16
CA ALA A 73 6.78 -6.83 14.67
C ALA A 73 7.35 -7.94 13.78
N THR A 74 7.06 -9.20 14.10
CA THR A 74 7.53 -10.36 13.33
C THR A 74 6.79 -10.46 12.00
N ALA A 75 5.48 -10.20 11.98
CA ALA A 75 4.66 -10.25 10.77
C ALA A 75 5.01 -9.16 9.74
N LEU A 76 5.65 -8.07 10.15
CA LEU A 76 6.15 -7.02 9.24
C LEU A 76 7.35 -7.45 8.40
N LEU A 77 8.09 -8.45 8.84
CA LEU A 77 9.41 -8.79 8.30
C LEU A 77 9.32 -9.92 7.28
N LEU A 78 9.84 -9.69 6.09
CA LEU A 78 9.99 -10.74 5.09
C LEU A 78 11.28 -11.53 5.34
N PRO A 79 11.22 -12.87 5.35
CA PRO A 79 12.43 -13.69 5.35
C PRO A 79 13.15 -13.46 4.01
N HIS A 80 14.42 -13.05 4.08
CA HIS A 80 15.23 -12.90 2.87
C HIS A 80 15.41 -14.28 2.22
N SER A 81 14.94 -14.45 0.98
CA SER A 81 15.38 -15.55 0.13
C SER A 81 16.84 -15.28 -0.22
N PRO A 82 17.82 -16.11 0.20
CA PRO A 82 19.20 -15.90 -0.18
C PRO A 82 19.28 -16.01 -1.70
N GLN A 83 19.55 -14.88 -2.37
CA GLN A 83 19.96 -14.93 -3.76
C GLN A 83 21.14 -15.89 -3.86
N ARG A 84 20.96 -17.00 -4.59
CA ARG A 84 22.03 -17.94 -4.87
C ARG A 84 23.19 -17.13 -5.45
N PRO A 85 24.38 -17.14 -4.85
CA PRO A 85 25.53 -16.45 -5.44
C PRO A 85 25.71 -17.03 -6.83
N THR A 86 25.61 -16.17 -7.85
CA THR A 86 26.03 -16.48 -9.21
C THR A 86 27.42 -17.07 -9.11
N SER A 87 27.55 -18.34 -9.47
CA SER A 87 28.81 -19.06 -9.34
C SER A 87 29.90 -18.31 -10.12
N PRO A 88 31.01 -17.89 -9.49
CA PRO A 88 32.12 -17.40 -10.26
C PRO A 88 32.66 -18.56 -11.11
N ASN A 89 32.82 -18.25 -12.38
CA ASN A 89 33.27 -19.09 -13.47
C ASN A 89 34.33 -20.13 -13.07
N ARG A 90 34.10 -21.40 -13.40
CA ARG A 90 35.05 -22.50 -13.18
C ARG A 90 36.35 -22.27 -13.95
N LEU A 91 37.46 -22.21 -13.20
CA LEU A 91 38.76 -22.84 -13.49
C LEU A 91 39.30 -22.74 -14.94
N ALA A 92 40.09 -21.71 -15.21
CA ALA A 92 41.15 -21.79 -16.22
C ALA A 92 42.36 -22.50 -15.62
N ARG A 93 42.68 -23.68 -16.17
CA ARG A 93 43.83 -24.54 -15.87
C ARG A 93 45.06 -24.03 -16.63
N PRO A 94 46.23 -23.78 -15.99
CA PRO A 94 47.49 -23.71 -16.72
C PRO A 94 48.13 -25.11 -16.79
N PRO A 95 48.84 -25.45 -17.89
CA PRO A 95 49.51 -26.74 -18.04
C PRO A 95 50.90 -26.77 -17.38
N HIS A 96 51.31 -27.99 -17.06
CA HIS A 96 52.57 -28.44 -16.46
C HIS A 96 53.84 -28.04 -17.24
N ASP A 97 54.97 -27.82 -16.52
CA ASP A 97 56.25 -28.56 -16.70
C ASP A 97 57.32 -28.21 -15.61
N PRO A 98 58.42 -29.01 -15.45
CA PRO A 98 58.93 -29.53 -14.15
C PRO A 98 60.24 -28.86 -13.61
N PRO A 99 60.87 -29.32 -12.49
CA PRO A 99 61.84 -28.53 -11.73
C PRO A 99 63.30 -28.80 -12.11
N ALA A 100 64.15 -27.78 -12.03
CA ALA A 100 65.60 -27.93 -12.08
C ALA A 100 66.28 -27.01 -11.05
N SER A 101 66.96 -27.67 -10.11
CA SER A 101 67.93 -27.12 -9.17
C SER A 101 69.16 -26.56 -9.89
N TYR A 102 69.59 -25.34 -9.55
CA TYR A 102 70.99 -24.91 -9.74
C TYR A 102 71.33 -23.69 -8.86
N PHE A 103 72.01 -23.93 -7.73
CA PHE A 103 72.95 -22.97 -7.14
C PHE A 103 74.30 -23.18 -7.83
N PRO A 104 75.14 -22.15 -8.13
CA PRO A 104 75.99 -21.58 -7.07
C PRO A 104 76.44 -20.10 -7.19
N SER A 105 76.60 -19.48 -6.01
CA SER A 105 77.70 -18.60 -5.52
C SER A 105 78.33 -17.42 -6.31
N HIS A 106 78.12 -16.19 -5.79
CA HIS A 106 79.08 -15.11 -5.39
C HIS A 106 80.11 -14.50 -6.39
N PRO A 107 80.80 -13.35 -6.10
CA PRO A 107 80.84 -12.48 -4.89
C PRO A 107 80.75 -10.95 -5.15
N GLY A 108 80.61 -10.14 -4.08
CA GLY A 108 80.91 -8.70 -4.16
C GLY A 108 80.58 -7.83 -2.94
N SER A 109 81.59 -7.61 -2.08
CA SER A 109 81.86 -6.38 -1.31
C SER A 109 80.88 -5.89 -0.22
N GLY A 110 81.39 -5.71 1.01
CA GLY A 110 80.86 -4.71 1.94
C GLY A 110 80.92 -5.07 3.44
N ARG A 111 82.01 -4.68 4.10
CA ARG A 111 82.26 -4.76 5.56
C ARG A 111 81.16 -4.07 6.40
N ARG A 112 80.83 -4.63 7.58
CA ARG A 112 81.22 -4.13 8.93
C ARG A 112 80.55 -4.92 10.07
N HIS A 113 81.33 -5.11 11.14
CA HIS A 113 81.03 -5.82 12.39
C HIS A 113 79.83 -5.27 13.16
N HIS A 114 79.12 -6.12 13.93
CA HIS A 114 79.02 -6.01 15.40
C HIS A 114 78.53 -7.32 16.04
N ASN A 115 79.04 -7.55 17.24
CA ASN A 115 78.94 -8.69 18.14
C ASN A 115 77.49 -8.87 18.68
N HIS A 116 76.99 -10.10 18.89
CA HIS A 116 76.26 -10.54 20.12
C HIS A 116 75.58 -11.93 20.00
N HIS A 117 76.04 -12.84 20.87
CA HIS A 117 75.27 -13.76 21.73
C HIS A 117 74.47 -14.93 21.11
N HIS A 118 74.99 -16.13 21.37
CA HIS A 118 74.29 -17.42 21.31
C HIS A 118 73.12 -17.50 22.32
N ARG A 119 71.95 -17.97 21.85
CA ARG A 119 71.03 -18.79 22.65
C ARG A 119 70.13 -19.65 21.74
N PRO A 120 70.03 -20.97 21.94
CA PRO A 120 69.20 -21.83 21.10
C PRO A 120 67.74 -21.80 21.56
N ARG A 121 66.80 -21.60 20.63
CA ARG A 121 65.35 -21.60 20.87
C ARG A 121 64.72 -22.79 20.15
N ALA A 122 65.04 -24.00 20.63
CA ALA A 122 64.19 -25.16 20.43
C ALA A 122 63.05 -25.09 21.47
N TYR A 123 61.85 -25.55 21.10
CA TYR A 123 60.57 -25.43 21.82
C TYR A 123 59.80 -24.12 21.65
N GLN A 124 59.31 -23.85 20.43
CA GLN A 124 58.11 -23.00 20.30
C GLN A 124 57.21 -23.34 19.10
N GLN A 125 57.08 -24.62 18.73
CA GLN A 125 56.24 -25.01 17.60
C GLN A 125 55.23 -26.15 17.88
N GLN A 126 54.83 -26.35 19.14
CA GLN A 126 53.90 -27.44 19.49
C GLN A 126 52.70 -27.06 20.39
N GLN A 127 52.26 -25.80 20.41
CA GLN A 127 51.04 -25.41 21.16
C GLN A 127 50.00 -24.60 20.37
N GLN A 128 50.01 -24.61 19.03
CA GLN A 128 48.97 -23.92 18.23
C GLN A 128 48.00 -24.84 17.47
N GLN A 129 47.97 -26.15 17.74
CA GLN A 129 47.08 -27.08 17.02
C GLN A 129 45.91 -27.68 17.83
N GLN A 130 45.57 -27.15 19.01
CA GLN A 130 44.42 -27.67 19.79
C GLN A 130 43.31 -26.66 20.14
N GLN A 131 43.20 -25.51 19.47
CA GLN A 131 42.08 -24.57 19.68
C GLN A 131 41.23 -24.25 18.43
N GLN A 132 41.34 -25.03 17.35
CA GLN A 132 40.57 -24.76 16.10
C GLN A 132 39.36 -25.66 15.86
N GLN A 133 38.83 -26.36 16.86
CA GLN A 133 37.65 -27.23 16.68
C GLN A 133 36.33 -26.72 17.27
N GLN A 134 36.23 -25.43 17.61
CA GLN A 134 34.98 -24.89 18.16
C GLN A 134 34.63 -23.49 17.68
N GLN A 135 34.73 -23.22 16.39
CA GLN A 135 34.06 -22.07 15.78
C GLN A 135 33.47 -22.49 14.43
N LYS A 136 32.24 -23.03 14.46
CA LYS A 136 31.36 -22.87 13.30
C LYS A 136 31.23 -21.35 13.10
N PRO A 137 31.57 -20.77 11.95
CA PRO A 137 31.22 -19.39 11.70
C PRO A 137 29.70 -19.31 11.78
N PHE A 138 29.19 -18.55 12.76
CA PHE A 138 27.82 -18.06 12.73
C PHE A 138 27.66 -17.38 11.37
N SER A 139 26.90 -17.98 10.47
CA SER A 139 26.39 -17.24 9.33
C SER A 139 25.51 -16.15 9.94
N PRO A 140 25.82 -14.85 9.75
CA PRO A 140 24.92 -13.82 10.24
C PRO A 140 23.57 -14.09 9.59
N LEU A 141 22.54 -14.33 10.41
CA LEU A 141 21.17 -14.41 9.93
C LEU A 141 20.94 -13.15 9.09
N ALA A 142 20.68 -13.32 7.79
CA ALA A 142 20.53 -12.18 6.89
C ALA A 142 19.50 -11.20 7.47
N PRO A 143 19.74 -9.88 7.41
CA PRO A 143 18.85 -8.92 8.04
C PRO A 143 17.47 -9.01 7.38
N ALA A 144 16.50 -9.48 8.15
CA ALA A 144 15.09 -9.40 7.77
C ALA A 144 14.74 -7.92 7.58
N HIS A 145 13.97 -7.58 6.55
CA HIS A 145 13.57 -6.20 6.26
C HIS A 145 12.04 -6.12 6.19
N ILE A 146 11.52 -4.91 6.42
CA ILE A 146 10.09 -4.65 6.38
C ILE A 146 9.61 -4.73 4.93
N ALA A 147 8.44 -5.34 4.70
CA ALA A 147 7.80 -5.42 3.39
C ALA A 147 7.51 -4.03 2.79
N ASN A 148 7.42 -3.95 1.45
CA ASN A 148 7.05 -2.71 0.77
C ASN A 148 5.59 -2.35 1.01
N VAL A 149 4.71 -3.34 1.04
CA VAL A 149 3.29 -3.16 1.35
C VAL A 149 2.95 -3.98 2.58
N VAL A 150 2.37 -3.35 3.58
CA VAL A 150 1.87 -4.01 4.79
C VAL A 150 0.35 -3.91 4.79
N ILE A 151 -0.33 -5.05 4.77
CA ILE A 151 -1.80 -5.15 4.80
C ILE A 151 -2.19 -5.62 6.20
N ALA A 152 -2.74 -4.71 7.01
CA ALA A 152 -3.17 -4.99 8.37
C ALA A 152 -4.68 -5.27 8.40
N LYS A 153 -5.03 -6.55 8.40
CA LYS A 153 -6.41 -7.06 8.50
C LYS A 153 -6.95 -6.86 9.92
N ASN A 154 -8.12 -6.25 10.04
CA ASN A 154 -8.83 -6.01 11.29
C ASN A 154 -8.01 -5.26 12.35
N LEU A 155 -7.21 -4.27 11.93
CA LEU A 155 -6.37 -3.47 12.84
C LEU A 155 -7.17 -2.78 13.94
N ASP A 156 -8.43 -2.49 13.67
CA ASP A 156 -9.42 -1.95 14.60
C ASP A 156 -9.71 -2.88 15.80
N ARG A 157 -9.53 -4.19 15.63
CA ARG A 157 -9.68 -5.22 16.68
C ARG A 157 -8.39 -5.45 17.48
N ALA A 158 -7.27 -4.87 17.06
CA ALA A 158 -6.00 -5.01 17.75
C ALA A 158 -6.00 -4.25 19.09
N PRO A 159 -5.25 -4.70 20.10
CA PRO A 159 -5.01 -3.94 21.32
C PRO A 159 -4.46 -2.55 21.02
N LYS A 160 -4.78 -1.57 21.88
CA LYS A 160 -4.30 -0.18 21.75
C LYS A 160 -2.78 -0.09 21.59
N ALA A 161 -2.02 -0.95 22.28
CA ALA A 161 -0.57 -0.99 22.16
C ALA A 161 -0.10 -1.32 20.73
N VAL A 162 -0.75 -2.27 20.05
CA VAL A 162 -0.45 -2.62 18.65
C VAL A 162 -0.82 -1.48 17.71
N GLN A 163 -1.96 -0.83 17.92
CA GLN A 163 -2.34 0.35 17.14
C GLN A 163 -1.36 1.52 17.33
N ILE A 164 -0.85 1.73 18.55
CA ILE A 164 0.20 2.72 18.83
C ILE A 164 1.51 2.33 18.13
N GLN A 165 1.88 1.05 18.14
CA GLN A 165 3.07 0.57 17.43
C GLN A 165 2.94 0.79 15.91
N ALA A 166 1.75 0.55 15.34
CA ALA A 166 1.45 0.88 13.95
C ALA A 166 1.59 2.39 13.72
N LEU A 167 0.99 3.24 14.56
CA LEU A 167 1.13 4.69 14.49
C LEU A 167 2.60 5.15 14.52
N GLU A 168 3.43 4.57 15.38
CA GLU A 168 4.86 4.86 15.44
C GLU A 168 5.61 4.44 14.18
N LEU A 169 5.29 3.27 13.62
CA LEU A 169 5.82 2.82 12.34
C LEU A 169 5.49 3.81 11.23
N LEU A 170 4.23 4.25 11.13
CA LEU A 170 3.80 5.18 10.09
C LEU A 170 4.48 6.56 10.23
N ARG A 171 4.64 7.05 11.48
CA ARG A 171 5.25 8.36 11.76
C ARG A 171 6.77 8.36 11.59
N THR A 172 7.45 7.33 12.07
CA THR A 172 8.92 7.29 12.15
C THR A 172 9.56 6.49 11.03
N ARG A 173 8.77 5.70 10.29
CA ARG A 173 9.23 4.70 9.31
C ARG A 173 10.25 3.73 9.91
N ARG A 174 10.11 3.43 11.20
CA ARG A 174 10.98 2.52 11.95
C ARG A 174 10.15 1.66 12.89
N VAL A 175 10.56 0.42 13.04
CA VAL A 175 10.05 -0.50 14.06
C VAL A 175 11.20 -1.01 14.90
N PHE A 176 10.99 -1.03 16.20
CA PHE A 176 11.93 -1.55 17.18
C PHE A 176 11.56 -2.99 17.48
N THR A 177 12.42 -3.94 17.13
CA THR A 177 12.31 -5.32 17.58
C THR A 177 13.26 -5.56 18.75
N ARG A 178 13.14 -6.71 19.41
CA ARG A 178 14.03 -7.09 20.52
C ARG A 178 15.52 -7.08 20.13
N SER A 179 15.82 -7.34 18.86
CA SER A 179 17.19 -7.56 18.38
C SER A 179 17.72 -6.49 17.43
N ALA A 180 16.85 -5.67 16.83
CA ALA A 180 17.26 -4.66 15.86
C ALA A 180 16.22 -3.54 15.70
N VAL A 181 16.68 -2.40 15.17
CA VAL A 181 15.79 -1.38 14.63
C VAL A 181 15.71 -1.58 13.12
N GLN A 182 14.50 -1.76 12.62
CA GLN A 182 14.25 -1.97 11.20
C GLN A 182 13.62 -0.72 10.61
N ALA A 183 14.24 -0.17 9.57
CA ALA A 183 13.68 0.96 8.83
C ALA A 183 12.77 0.45 7.71
N ALA A 184 11.62 1.10 7.53
CA ALA A 184 10.74 0.80 6.41
C ALA A 184 11.42 1.18 5.08
N PRO A 185 11.15 0.45 3.99
CA PRO A 185 11.69 0.79 2.67
C PRO A 185 11.32 2.21 2.22
N ARG A 186 12.03 2.73 1.21
CA ARG A 186 11.72 4.04 0.62
C ARG A 186 10.30 4.08 0.05
N GLN A 187 9.90 3.00 -0.61
CA GLN A 187 8.55 2.74 -1.05
C GLN A 187 7.87 1.85 -0.03
N PHE A 188 7.09 2.48 0.85
CA PHE A 188 6.40 1.83 1.94
C PHE A 188 4.94 2.27 1.95
N LEU A 189 4.04 1.31 1.82
CA LEU A 189 2.60 1.47 1.95
C LEU A 189 2.10 0.62 3.11
N PHE A 190 1.22 1.20 3.90
CA PHE A 190 0.48 0.51 4.93
C PHE A 190 -0.99 0.66 4.59
N VAL A 191 -1.70 -0.47 4.53
CA VAL A 191 -3.12 -0.54 4.22
C VAL A 191 -3.81 -1.15 5.43
N ALA A 192 -4.66 -0.39 6.10
CA ALA A 192 -5.57 -0.95 7.10
C ALA A 192 -6.78 -1.52 6.38
N ALA A 193 -7.00 -2.83 6.45
CA ALA A 193 -8.16 -3.50 5.87
C ALA A 193 -9.14 -3.86 6.99
N VAL A 194 -10.32 -3.23 7.02
CA VAL A 194 -11.25 -3.29 8.17
C VAL A 194 -12.65 -3.73 7.73
N ALA A 195 -13.29 -4.55 8.56
CA ALA A 195 -14.70 -4.91 8.40
C ALA A 195 -15.60 -3.72 8.75
N ASP A 196 -16.40 -3.24 7.80
CA ASP A 196 -17.41 -2.18 8.02
C ASP A 196 -18.74 -2.58 7.36
N PRO A 197 -19.88 -2.57 8.07
CA PRO A 197 -21.20 -2.82 7.48
C PRO A 197 -21.61 -1.84 6.37
N GLY A 198 -20.86 -0.75 6.17
CA GLY A 198 -20.97 0.12 5.01
C GLY A 198 -21.62 1.49 5.29
N PRO A 199 -21.58 2.40 4.31
CA PRO A 199 -21.92 3.81 4.50
C PRO A 199 -23.42 4.08 4.72
N GLY A 200 -24.32 3.13 4.40
CA GLY A 200 -25.78 3.32 4.50
C GLY A 200 -26.47 2.62 5.68
N HIS A 201 -25.77 1.75 6.41
CA HIS A 201 -26.27 1.25 7.69
C HIS A 201 -25.75 2.20 8.73
N GLY A 202 -26.54 3.25 8.99
CA GLY A 202 -26.20 4.31 9.91
C GLY A 202 -25.51 3.75 11.14
N ARG A 203 -24.55 4.50 11.68
CA ARG A 203 -23.94 4.28 13.01
C ARG A 203 -24.99 4.48 14.14
N SER A 204 -26.22 4.11 13.87
CA SER A 204 -27.40 4.18 14.70
C SER A 204 -27.35 3.02 15.69
N GLY A 205 -27.36 3.37 16.97
CA GLY A 205 -27.61 2.43 18.04
C GLY A 205 -26.39 2.03 18.85
N GLY A 206 -26.19 2.76 19.96
CA GLY A 206 -25.58 2.23 21.17
C GLY A 206 -24.05 2.20 21.18
N GLY A 207 -23.45 2.88 22.16
CA GLY A 207 -22.03 2.80 22.50
C GLY A 207 -21.58 1.40 22.96
N GLY A 208 -21.63 0.43 22.06
CA GLY A 208 -20.95 -0.85 22.17
C GLY A 208 -19.68 -0.80 21.34
N ALA A 209 -18.54 -1.00 21.98
CA ALA A 209 -17.21 -0.96 21.38
C ALA A 209 -17.06 -1.93 20.18
N ARG A 210 -17.45 -1.49 18.99
CA ARG A 210 -16.94 -2.03 17.74
C ARG A 210 -15.62 -1.34 17.45
N GLY A 211 -14.61 -2.11 17.05
CA GLY A 211 -13.23 -1.66 16.91
C GLY A 211 -13.19 -0.37 16.11
N GLU A 212 -12.85 0.72 16.76
CA GLU A 212 -12.51 1.96 16.07
C GLU A 212 -11.00 2.11 16.20
N LEU A 213 -10.35 2.41 15.07
CA LEU A 213 -8.95 2.81 15.10
C LEU A 213 -8.80 4.00 16.05
N THR A 214 -7.72 4.01 16.82
CA THR A 214 -7.45 5.13 17.71
C THR A 214 -7.50 6.46 16.93
N PRO A 215 -8.03 7.53 17.54
CA PRO A 215 -8.17 8.83 16.90
C PRO A 215 -6.97 9.32 16.11
N HIS A 216 -5.77 9.13 16.66
CA HIS A 216 -4.51 9.59 16.08
C HIS A 216 -4.04 8.72 14.92
N LEU A 217 -4.26 7.40 15.00
CA LEU A 217 -3.94 6.49 13.90
C LEU A 217 -4.85 6.75 12.70
N ASN A 218 -6.15 6.90 12.97
CA ASN A 218 -7.14 7.17 11.94
C ASN A 218 -6.90 8.51 11.22
N ASP A 219 -6.50 9.56 11.95
CA ASP A 219 -6.18 10.86 11.35
C ASP A 219 -4.96 10.81 10.42
N LEU A 220 -4.00 9.90 10.70
CA LEU A 220 -2.78 9.71 9.92
C LEU A 220 -3.02 9.01 8.58
N LEU A 221 -4.05 8.17 8.47
CA LEU A 221 -4.41 7.50 7.21
C LEU A 221 -4.92 8.52 6.21
N TYR A 222 -4.32 8.58 5.04
CA TYR A 222 -4.50 9.54 3.95
C TYR A 222 -5.93 9.65 3.44
N LEU A 223 -6.46 8.50 2.99
CA LEU A 223 -7.78 8.33 2.41
C LEU A 223 -8.41 7.04 2.94
N ALA A 224 -9.74 7.00 2.86
CA ALA A 224 -10.55 5.81 3.08
C ALA A 224 -11.30 5.45 1.79
N HIS A 225 -11.35 4.15 1.49
CA HIS A 225 -12.13 3.60 0.39
C HIS A 225 -13.01 2.48 0.92
N TRP A 226 -14.30 2.55 0.66
CA TRP A 226 -15.23 1.45 0.89
C TRP A 226 -15.38 0.67 -0.43
N HIS A 227 -15.27 -0.65 -0.36
CA HIS A 227 -15.36 -1.55 -1.49
C HIS A 227 -16.58 -2.45 -1.33
N ASP A 228 -17.47 -2.39 -2.33
CA ASP A 228 -18.62 -3.27 -2.45
C ASP A 228 -18.17 -4.64 -2.97
N PRO A 229 -18.42 -5.75 -2.26
CA PRO A 229 -18.11 -7.08 -2.77
C PRO A 229 -18.87 -7.40 -4.08
N GLU A 230 -19.99 -6.74 -4.36
CA GLU A 230 -20.72 -6.91 -5.61
C GLU A 230 -19.97 -6.34 -6.83
N ASP A 231 -19.00 -5.44 -6.63
CA ASP A 231 -18.12 -4.96 -7.70
C ASP A 231 -17.12 -6.03 -8.17
N GLY A 232 -16.97 -7.11 -7.40
CA GLY A 232 -16.05 -8.22 -7.64
C GLY A 232 -14.59 -7.89 -7.34
N PHE A 233 -13.75 -8.92 -7.36
CA PHE A 233 -12.32 -8.84 -7.08
C PHE A 233 -11.53 -9.18 -8.35
N ALA A 234 -11.11 -8.14 -9.07
CA ALA A 234 -10.54 -8.25 -10.41
C ALA A 234 -9.39 -9.27 -10.55
N ASN A 235 -8.58 -9.47 -9.50
CA ASN A 235 -7.46 -10.42 -9.54
C ASN A 235 -7.77 -11.80 -8.96
N LEU A 236 -8.84 -11.94 -8.15
CA LEU A 236 -9.31 -13.21 -7.59
C LEU A 236 -10.29 -13.93 -8.54
N ASP A 237 -11.16 -13.18 -9.21
CA ASP A 237 -12.17 -13.71 -10.15
C ASP A 237 -11.58 -14.09 -11.51
N GLY A 238 -10.25 -14.00 -11.66
CA GLY A 238 -9.50 -14.47 -12.82
C GLY A 238 -9.59 -16.00 -12.95
N GLU A 239 -10.63 -16.46 -13.63
CA GLU A 239 -10.89 -17.86 -13.95
C GLU A 239 -9.63 -18.53 -14.55
N PRO A 240 -9.23 -19.74 -14.10
CA PRO A 240 -8.31 -20.56 -14.88
C PRO A 240 -8.93 -20.82 -16.26
N PRO A 241 -8.15 -20.86 -17.35
CA PRO A 241 -8.70 -20.98 -18.70
C PRO A 241 -9.63 -22.19 -18.75
N ALA A 242 -10.93 -21.93 -18.97
CA ALA A 242 -11.91 -22.99 -19.14
C ALA A 242 -11.41 -23.94 -20.23
N PRO A 243 -11.44 -25.27 -20.02
CA PRO A 243 -11.08 -26.20 -21.07
C PRO A 243 -12.04 -25.97 -22.24
N HIS A 244 -11.49 -25.61 -23.39
CA HIS A 244 -12.21 -25.49 -24.66
C HIS A 244 -13.14 -26.71 -24.85
N GLN A 245 -14.44 -26.51 -24.70
CA GLN A 245 -15.42 -27.45 -25.22
C GLN A 245 -15.74 -27.02 -26.66
N PRO A 246 -15.53 -27.90 -27.65
CA PRO A 246 -15.87 -27.59 -29.04
C PRO A 246 -17.39 -27.47 -29.19
N GLY A 247 -17.80 -26.47 -29.96
CA GLY A 247 -19.15 -25.94 -30.04
C GLY A 247 -20.22 -26.91 -30.51
N TRP A 248 -21.43 -26.65 -30.03
CA TRP A 248 -22.67 -27.20 -30.53
C TRP A 248 -23.59 -26.00 -30.77
N ASP A 249 -23.72 -25.63 -32.04
CA ASP A 249 -24.70 -24.68 -32.52
C ASP A 249 -26.11 -25.24 -32.21
N ALA A 250 -26.89 -24.51 -31.43
CA ALA A 250 -28.32 -24.76 -31.31
C ALA A 250 -29.06 -23.44 -31.08
N ASP A 251 -29.49 -22.90 -32.22
CA ASP A 251 -30.59 -21.98 -32.44
C ASP A 251 -31.79 -22.25 -31.51
N ALA A 252 -32.17 -21.26 -30.71
CA ALA A 252 -33.49 -21.14 -30.12
C ALA A 252 -33.71 -19.66 -29.73
N GLY A 253 -34.38 -18.93 -30.61
CA GLY A 253 -34.89 -17.59 -30.33
C GLY A 253 -35.86 -17.60 -29.15
N VAL A 254 -35.58 -16.73 -28.18
CA VAL A 254 -36.54 -16.31 -27.16
C VAL A 254 -36.42 -14.80 -27.05
N ASP A 255 -37.43 -14.12 -27.57
CA ASP A 255 -37.67 -12.69 -27.32
C ASP A 255 -37.95 -12.50 -25.82
N VAL A 256 -37.12 -11.71 -25.16
CA VAL A 256 -37.40 -11.22 -23.80
C VAL A 256 -37.39 -9.70 -23.86
N ASP A 257 -38.57 -9.11 -23.69
CA ASP A 257 -38.78 -7.69 -23.50
C ASP A 257 -37.93 -7.18 -22.33
N VAL A 258 -37.10 -6.18 -22.60
CA VAL A 258 -36.30 -5.48 -21.58
C VAL A 258 -37.08 -4.24 -21.16
N ASP A 259 -37.67 -4.29 -19.98
CA ASP A 259 -38.15 -3.10 -19.27
C ASP A 259 -36.94 -2.23 -18.90
N VAL A 260 -36.80 -1.10 -19.61
CA VAL A 260 -35.83 -0.05 -19.32
C VAL A 260 -36.48 0.91 -18.32
N ASP A 261 -36.30 0.64 -17.02
CA ASP A 261 -36.37 1.68 -15.98
C ASP A 261 -35.76 1.17 -14.67
N SER A 262 -34.46 1.36 -14.53
CA SER A 262 -33.78 1.52 -13.24
C SER A 262 -32.48 2.27 -13.47
N ALA A 263 -32.57 3.60 -13.42
CA ALA A 263 -31.41 4.47 -13.32
C ALA A 263 -30.70 4.17 -11.99
N SER A 264 -29.64 3.36 -12.06
CA SER A 264 -28.75 3.11 -10.94
C SER A 264 -28.07 4.42 -10.54
N THR A 265 -28.33 4.90 -9.32
CA THR A 265 -27.67 6.06 -8.70
C THR A 265 -26.25 5.75 -8.21
N ALA A 266 -25.69 4.59 -8.56
CA ALA A 266 -24.35 4.16 -8.18
C ALA A 266 -23.31 4.64 -9.20
N SER A 267 -22.81 5.87 -9.08
CA SER A 267 -21.56 6.31 -9.76
C SER A 267 -21.04 7.69 -9.29
N SER A 268 -21.30 8.09 -8.05
CA SER A 268 -20.71 9.32 -7.46
C SER A 268 -19.41 9.07 -6.67
N GLU A 269 -19.02 7.81 -6.49
CA GLU A 269 -17.87 7.41 -5.67
C GLU A 269 -16.63 6.92 -6.44
N SER A 270 -16.79 6.62 -7.73
CA SER A 270 -15.67 6.17 -8.56
C SER A 270 -14.75 7.35 -8.85
N VAL A 271 -13.45 7.10 -8.64
CA VAL A 271 -12.40 8.12 -8.73
C VAL A 271 -12.12 8.49 -10.19
N VAL A 272 -12.52 7.65 -11.14
CA VAL A 272 -12.38 7.87 -12.58
C VAL A 272 -13.69 7.49 -13.26
N LYS A 273 -14.27 8.36 -14.09
CA LYS A 273 -15.46 7.99 -14.90
C LYS A 273 -15.07 6.89 -15.88
N THR A 274 -15.40 5.65 -15.56
CA THR A 274 -15.32 4.52 -16.49
C THR A 274 -16.52 4.61 -17.44
N HIS A 275 -16.27 4.61 -18.75
CA HIS A 275 -17.35 4.50 -19.72
C HIS A 275 -17.80 3.03 -19.76
N GLY A 276 -18.98 2.73 -19.21
CA GLY A 276 -19.84 1.58 -19.51
C GLY A 276 -19.20 0.19 -19.39
N SER A 277 -19.65 -0.57 -18.38
CA SER A 277 -19.39 -2.01 -18.26
C SER A 277 -19.94 -2.75 -19.49
N GLY A 278 -19.04 -3.12 -20.40
CA GLY A 278 -19.24 -4.18 -21.39
C GLY A 278 -18.31 -5.35 -21.04
N PRO A 279 -18.65 -6.58 -21.44
CA PRO A 279 -17.85 -7.77 -21.11
C PRO A 279 -16.42 -7.58 -21.63
N ARG A 280 -15.44 -7.63 -20.72
CA ARG A 280 -14.01 -7.46 -21.01
C ARG A 280 -13.50 -8.68 -21.77
N SER A 281 -13.63 -8.70 -23.09
CA SER A 281 -12.82 -9.59 -23.95
C SER A 281 -11.43 -9.00 -24.10
N ALA A 282 -10.48 -9.44 -23.26
CA ALA A 282 -9.07 -9.16 -23.47
C ALA A 282 -8.53 -10.02 -24.63
N SER A 283 -8.72 -9.56 -25.87
CA SER A 283 -7.97 -10.05 -27.02
C SER A 283 -6.94 -9.00 -27.42
N LEU A 284 -5.74 -9.10 -26.86
CA LEU A 284 -4.56 -8.43 -27.38
C LEU A 284 -3.70 -9.48 -28.09
N VAL A 285 -3.99 -9.69 -29.37
CA VAL A 285 -3.14 -10.45 -30.28
C VAL A 285 -1.89 -9.62 -30.55
N PHE A 286 -0.82 -9.85 -29.80
CA PHE A 286 0.52 -9.45 -30.21
C PHE A 286 1.12 -10.58 -31.04
N GLN A 287 1.20 -10.34 -32.35
CA GLN A 287 1.96 -11.17 -33.28
C GLN A 287 3.43 -10.77 -33.14
N ALA A 288 4.18 -11.52 -32.34
CA ALA A 288 5.63 -11.44 -32.26
C ALA A 288 6.24 -12.69 -32.89
N ASP A 289 7.17 -12.45 -33.81
CA ASP A 289 7.86 -13.44 -34.60
C ASP A 289 8.56 -14.52 -33.75
N ASN A 290 8.51 -15.72 -34.31
CA ASN A 290 8.91 -16.98 -33.71
C ASN A 290 10.44 -17.16 -33.85
N ASP A 291 11.20 -16.92 -32.79
CA ASP A 291 12.55 -17.47 -32.66
C ASP A 291 12.63 -18.40 -31.46
N ARG A 292 12.90 -19.67 -31.80
CA ARG A 292 12.93 -20.82 -30.92
C ARG A 292 14.24 -20.82 -30.13
N ASP A 293 14.15 -20.82 -28.80
CA ASP A 293 15.15 -21.51 -27.99
C ASP A 293 14.49 -22.24 -26.80
N ASN A 294 14.92 -23.48 -26.63
CA ASN A 294 14.32 -24.49 -25.78
C ASN A 294 15.16 -24.64 -24.51
N GLY A 295 14.61 -24.24 -23.36
CA GLY A 295 15.29 -24.34 -22.07
C GLY A 295 14.32 -24.47 -20.91
N SER A 296 14.07 -25.72 -20.52
CA SER A 296 13.28 -26.14 -19.36
C SER A 296 13.71 -25.46 -18.05
N GLY A 297 12.80 -24.72 -17.40
CA GLY A 297 12.99 -24.12 -16.08
C GLY A 297 11.65 -23.79 -15.41
N SER A 298 11.39 -24.49 -14.29
CA SER A 298 10.29 -24.29 -13.32
C SER A 298 9.80 -22.84 -13.19
N GLY A 299 8.55 -22.58 -13.59
CA GLY A 299 7.94 -21.26 -13.66
C GLY A 299 7.68 -20.59 -12.30
N SER A 300 8.36 -19.47 -12.06
CA SER A 300 7.80 -18.36 -11.28
C SER A 300 7.27 -17.35 -12.29
N GLY A 301 5.95 -17.28 -12.44
CA GLY A 301 5.26 -16.38 -13.35
C GLY A 301 5.31 -14.93 -12.88
N GLY A 302 6.50 -14.32 -12.85
CA GLY A 302 6.67 -12.90 -12.61
C GLY A 302 6.33 -12.11 -13.87
N GLY A 303 5.04 -11.87 -14.11
CA GLY A 303 4.60 -10.87 -15.08
C GLY A 303 5.21 -9.50 -14.73
N GLN A 304 5.57 -8.72 -15.74
CA GLN A 304 6.04 -7.34 -15.49
C GLN A 304 4.90 -6.52 -14.84
N PRO A 305 5.21 -5.69 -13.83
CA PRO A 305 4.19 -4.90 -13.16
C PRO A 305 3.54 -3.91 -14.13
N ILE A 306 2.22 -3.73 -14.00
CA ILE A 306 1.43 -2.82 -14.85
C ILE A 306 1.93 -1.37 -14.67
N ILE A 307 2.13 -0.97 -13.41
CA ILE A 307 2.60 0.35 -13.00
C ILE A 307 4.00 0.21 -12.38
N THR A 308 4.97 0.92 -12.95
CA THR A 308 6.37 0.87 -12.50
C THR A 308 6.70 1.96 -11.47
N GLU A 309 7.83 1.83 -10.76
CA GLU A 309 8.33 2.89 -9.87
C GLU A 309 8.57 4.23 -10.60
N ALA A 310 8.96 4.17 -11.88
CA ALA A 310 9.14 5.35 -12.71
C ALA A 310 7.80 6.05 -12.95
N ASP A 311 6.74 5.29 -13.24
CA ASP A 311 5.38 5.81 -13.41
C ASP A 311 4.87 6.48 -12.12
N LEU A 312 5.06 5.83 -10.97
CA LEU A 312 4.71 6.39 -9.65
C LEU A 312 5.44 7.71 -9.38
N SER A 313 6.74 7.76 -9.68
CA SER A 313 7.56 8.96 -9.49
C SER A 313 7.14 10.09 -10.43
N LEU A 314 6.79 9.75 -11.67
CA LEU A 314 6.27 10.71 -12.64
C LEU A 314 4.93 11.30 -12.17
N LEU A 315 3.97 10.46 -11.78
CA LEU A 315 2.68 10.88 -11.26
C LEU A 315 2.82 11.76 -10.01
N ALA A 316 3.71 11.40 -9.09
CA ALA A 316 3.99 12.19 -7.90
C ALA A 316 4.54 13.58 -8.25
N SER A 317 5.44 13.66 -9.24
CA SER A 317 5.98 14.94 -9.72
C SER A 317 4.93 15.79 -10.43
N LEU A 318 4.00 15.18 -11.16
CA LEU A 318 2.92 15.87 -11.86
C LEU A 318 1.89 16.41 -10.86
N GLY A 319 1.48 15.59 -9.88
CA GLY A 319 0.53 16.02 -8.85
C GLY A 319 1.07 17.16 -7.98
N ALA A 320 2.37 17.15 -7.67
CA ALA A 320 3.04 18.24 -6.95
C ALA A 320 3.14 19.56 -7.76
N ARG A 321 3.03 19.48 -9.09
CA ARG A 321 3.10 20.63 -10.00
C ARG A 321 1.74 21.05 -10.55
N ALA A 322 0.67 20.37 -10.16
CA ALA A 322 -0.69 20.70 -10.59
C ALA A 322 -1.03 22.13 -10.15
N ARG A 323 -1.49 22.94 -11.09
CA ARG A 323 -1.85 24.34 -10.84
C ARG A 323 -3.16 24.39 -10.06
N VAL A 324 -3.26 25.29 -9.09
CA VAL A 324 -4.50 25.50 -8.33
C VAL A 324 -4.80 26.99 -8.33
N ASP A 325 -5.92 27.36 -8.94
CA ASP A 325 -6.37 28.74 -8.96
C ASP A 325 -6.86 29.18 -7.57
N VAL A 326 -6.74 30.49 -7.30
CA VAL A 326 -7.08 31.08 -6.00
C VAL A 326 -8.53 30.79 -5.61
N ASP A 327 -9.44 30.75 -6.57
CA ASP A 327 -10.86 30.45 -6.33
C ASP A 327 -11.08 28.99 -5.91
N VAL A 328 -10.31 28.05 -6.46
CA VAL A 328 -10.34 26.63 -6.05
C VAL A 328 -9.71 26.46 -4.67
N VAL A 329 -8.64 27.20 -4.36
CA VAL A 329 -8.07 27.26 -3.00
C VAL A 329 -9.11 27.77 -2.00
N ARG A 330 -9.86 28.82 -2.35
CA ARG A 330 -10.95 29.35 -1.53
C ARG A 330 -12.06 28.32 -1.34
N TYR A 331 -12.51 27.68 -2.41
CA TYR A 331 -13.52 26.61 -2.37
C TYR A 331 -13.11 25.48 -1.41
N ARG A 332 -11.88 24.97 -1.55
CA ARG A 332 -11.31 23.95 -0.66
C ARG A 332 -11.36 24.39 0.81
N MET A 333 -10.95 25.62 1.11
CA MET A 333 -10.93 26.13 2.48
C MET A 333 -12.34 26.36 3.04
N ASN A 334 -13.29 26.76 2.19
CA ASN A 334 -14.69 26.86 2.56
C ASN A 334 -15.26 25.49 2.95
N VAL A 335 -15.03 24.44 2.15
CA VAL A 335 -15.43 23.05 2.48
C VAL A 335 -14.89 22.64 3.85
N VAL A 336 -13.60 22.86 4.11
CA VAL A 336 -12.98 22.56 5.41
C VAL A 336 -13.64 23.33 6.56
N SER A 337 -13.94 24.62 6.33
CA SER A 337 -14.54 25.47 7.35
C SER A 337 -15.98 25.03 7.68
N PHE A 338 -16.77 24.71 6.66
CA PHE A 338 -18.13 24.22 6.85
C PHE A 338 -18.15 22.84 7.52
N LEU A 339 -17.26 21.92 7.16
CA LEU A 339 -17.11 20.63 7.87
C LEU A 339 -16.78 20.83 9.37
N ARG A 340 -15.96 21.83 9.71
CA ARG A 340 -15.63 22.15 11.11
C ARG A 340 -16.79 22.75 11.89
N MET A 341 -17.69 23.46 11.21
CA MET A 341 -18.81 24.16 11.82
C MET A 341 -20.12 23.36 11.75
N HIS A 342 -20.13 22.25 11.01
CA HIS A 342 -21.31 21.41 10.83
C HIS A 342 -21.86 20.92 12.18
N ARG A 343 -23.19 20.97 12.33
CA ARG A 343 -23.87 20.70 13.61
C ARG A 343 -23.61 19.29 14.13
N ALA A 344 -23.61 18.30 13.24
CA ALA A 344 -23.43 16.89 13.59
C ALA A 344 -21.97 16.51 13.91
N VAL A 345 -20.99 17.42 13.84
CA VAL A 345 -19.56 17.08 13.99
C VAL A 345 -19.03 17.46 15.38
N ALA A 346 -18.40 16.52 16.08
CA ALA A 346 -17.98 16.67 17.47
C ALA A 346 -16.70 17.50 17.69
N GLY A 347 -15.72 17.38 16.79
CA GLY A 347 -14.35 17.90 17.02
C GLY A 347 -13.70 18.57 15.81
N GLY A 348 -14.47 18.78 14.74
CA GLY A 348 -14.01 19.36 13.49
C GLY A 348 -12.92 18.56 12.75
N VAL A 349 -12.44 19.15 11.66
CA VAL A 349 -11.43 18.59 10.76
C VAL A 349 -10.02 18.96 11.20
N SER A 350 -9.12 17.97 11.30
CA SER A 350 -7.71 18.20 11.68
C SER A 350 -6.93 19.02 10.63
N PRO A 351 -5.85 19.72 11.02
CA PRO A 351 -4.94 20.35 10.06
C PRO A 351 -4.24 19.34 9.14
N ALA A 352 -3.96 18.13 9.63
CA ALA A 352 -3.35 17.06 8.83
C ALA A 352 -4.29 16.62 7.70
N ALA A 353 -5.58 16.46 8.00
CA ALA A 353 -6.59 16.12 7.01
C ALA A 353 -6.74 17.20 5.93
N THR A 354 -6.53 18.48 6.26
CA THR A 354 -6.50 19.59 5.29
C THR A 354 -5.34 19.45 4.31
N LYS A 355 -4.15 19.05 4.79
CA LYS A 355 -2.99 18.76 3.92
C LYS A 355 -3.25 17.54 3.03
N HIS A 356 -3.90 16.50 3.58
CA HIS A 356 -4.26 15.32 2.81
C HIS A 356 -5.28 15.66 1.71
N LEU A 357 -6.27 16.52 1.99
CA LEU A 357 -7.20 17.03 0.98
C LEU A 357 -6.47 17.73 -0.17
N GLU A 358 -5.60 18.68 0.16
CA GLU A 358 -4.80 19.42 -0.82
C GLU A 358 -3.94 18.48 -1.67
N ARG A 359 -3.24 17.56 -1.03
CA ARG A 359 -2.39 16.59 -1.71
C ARG A 359 -3.19 15.68 -2.63
N LEU A 360 -4.34 15.17 -2.16
CA LEU A 360 -5.19 14.27 -2.95
C LEU A 360 -5.79 14.98 -4.15
N ALA A 361 -6.31 16.20 -4.00
CA ALA A 361 -6.82 16.98 -5.10
C ALA A 361 -5.75 17.21 -6.20
N GLY A 362 -4.50 17.48 -5.80
CA GLY A 362 -3.36 17.58 -6.72
C GLY A 362 -2.99 16.26 -7.39
N CYS A 363 -3.00 15.14 -6.64
CA CYS A 363 -2.74 13.80 -7.19
C CYS A 363 -3.83 13.34 -8.17
N LEU A 364 -5.08 13.78 -8.00
CA LEU A 364 -6.17 13.42 -8.91
C LEU A 364 -6.08 14.10 -10.28
N ALA A 365 -5.60 15.35 -10.35
CA ALA A 365 -5.47 16.09 -11.61
C ALA A 365 -4.76 15.31 -12.74
N PRO A 366 -3.52 14.79 -12.55
CA PRO A 366 -2.83 14.06 -13.60
C PRO A 366 -3.49 12.73 -13.96
N LEU A 367 -4.26 12.11 -13.06
CA LEU A 367 -5.01 10.87 -13.33
C LEU A 367 -6.18 11.13 -14.29
N HIS A 368 -6.76 12.34 -14.26
CA HIS A 368 -7.78 12.78 -15.21
C HIS A 368 -7.20 13.46 -16.46
N GLY A 369 -5.88 13.42 -16.66
CA GLY A 369 -5.21 14.10 -17.77
C GLY A 369 -5.19 15.63 -17.66
N LEU A 370 -5.46 16.18 -16.46
CA LEU A 370 -5.45 17.62 -16.19
C LEU A 370 -4.11 18.03 -15.56
N ASP A 371 -3.66 19.25 -15.85
CA ASP A 371 -2.50 19.86 -15.19
C ASP A 371 -2.89 20.92 -14.14
N TYR A 372 -4.19 21.02 -13.85
CA TYR A 372 -4.77 21.90 -12.83
C TYR A 372 -5.85 21.18 -12.03
N VAL A 373 -6.12 21.67 -10.83
CA VAL A 373 -7.13 21.12 -9.92
C VAL A 373 -8.47 21.82 -10.13
N THR A 374 -9.54 21.04 -10.29
CA THR A 374 -10.91 21.55 -10.43
C THR A 374 -11.71 21.40 -9.12
N PRO A 375 -12.80 22.17 -8.93
CA PRO A 375 -13.69 22.00 -7.78
C PRO A 375 -14.25 20.59 -7.64
N SER A 376 -14.52 19.91 -8.76
CA SER A 376 -14.98 18.52 -8.76
C SER A 376 -13.93 17.56 -8.19
N LEU A 377 -12.64 17.77 -8.48
CA LEU A 377 -11.56 16.98 -7.88
C LEU A 377 -11.43 17.25 -6.38
N VAL A 378 -11.65 18.48 -5.94
CA VAL A 378 -11.68 18.82 -4.51
C VAL A 378 -12.84 18.12 -3.80
N ALA A 379 -14.04 18.09 -4.42
CA ALA A 379 -15.19 17.38 -3.89
C ALA A 379 -14.93 15.87 -3.77
N LEU A 380 -14.40 15.25 -4.83
CA LEU A 380 -14.01 13.84 -4.83
C LEU A 380 -12.97 13.54 -3.75
N ALA A 381 -11.95 14.39 -3.64
CA ALA A 381 -10.94 14.26 -2.60
C ALA A 381 -11.55 14.38 -1.20
N ALA A 382 -12.51 15.29 -1.00
CA ALA A 382 -13.20 15.47 0.28
C ALA A 382 -13.95 14.20 0.71
N ARG A 383 -14.67 13.54 -0.21
CA ARG A 383 -15.35 12.25 0.07
C ARG A 383 -14.36 11.21 0.58
N LYS A 384 -13.22 11.03 -0.09
CA LYS A 384 -12.23 9.99 0.29
C LYS A 384 -11.40 10.36 1.53
N VAL A 385 -11.18 11.65 1.80
CA VAL A 385 -10.30 12.13 2.89
C VAL A 385 -11.05 12.27 4.22
N TYR A 386 -12.33 12.64 4.21
CA TYR A 386 -13.07 12.95 5.43
C TYR A 386 -13.95 11.83 5.95
N LEU A 387 -14.29 10.84 5.11
CA LEU A 387 -15.21 9.75 5.47
C LEU A 387 -14.85 9.06 6.79
N HIS A 388 -13.58 8.69 6.97
CA HIS A 388 -13.10 8.06 8.21
C HIS A 388 -12.82 9.06 9.33
N ARG A 389 -12.63 10.35 9.03
CA ARG A 389 -12.18 11.35 10.01
C ARG A 389 -13.31 12.10 10.70
N VAL A 390 -14.48 12.19 10.08
CA VAL A 390 -15.64 12.87 10.64
C VAL A 390 -16.18 12.05 11.81
N ARG A 391 -16.09 12.63 13.01
CA ARG A 391 -16.72 12.07 14.22
C ARG A 391 -18.03 12.76 14.49
N LEU A 392 -19.09 11.97 14.52
CA LEU A 392 -20.40 12.44 14.86
C LEU A 392 -20.47 12.81 16.34
N VAL A 393 -21.16 13.90 16.64
CA VAL A 393 -21.47 14.31 18.00
C VAL A 393 -22.62 13.45 18.52
N SER A 394 -22.50 12.95 19.76
CA SER A 394 -23.66 12.35 20.41
C SER A 394 -24.69 13.45 20.71
N PRO A 395 -26.00 13.19 20.59
CA PRO A 395 -27.06 14.19 20.82
C PRO A 395 -26.90 14.97 22.14
N ALA A 396 -26.54 14.29 23.22
CA ALA A 396 -26.32 14.89 24.55
C ALA A 396 -25.11 15.86 24.64
N HIS A 397 -24.17 15.79 23.70
CA HIS A 397 -22.97 16.62 23.66
C HIS A 397 -22.99 17.64 22.51
N GLU A 398 -24.13 17.80 21.82
CA GLU A 398 -24.29 18.79 20.77
C GLU A 398 -24.24 20.22 21.36
N ARG A 399 -23.69 21.18 20.61
CA ARG A 399 -23.39 22.54 21.12
C ARG A 399 -24.63 23.27 21.66
N SER A 400 -25.80 23.05 21.07
CA SER A 400 -27.03 23.70 21.51
C SER A 400 -27.56 23.21 22.86
N MET A 401 -27.08 22.05 23.36
CA MET A 401 -27.37 21.57 24.71
C MET A 401 -26.89 22.55 25.79
N GLN A 402 -25.79 23.26 25.55
CA GLN A 402 -25.28 24.30 26.46
C GLN A 402 -26.23 25.50 26.60
N TRP A 403 -27.18 25.64 25.66
CA TRP A 403 -28.13 26.72 25.58
C TRP A 403 -29.57 26.28 25.88
N GLY A 404 -29.75 25.07 26.44
CA GLY A 404 -31.04 24.56 26.91
C GLY A 404 -31.94 23.99 25.82
N SER A 405 -31.35 23.49 24.72
CA SER A 405 -32.12 22.79 23.68
C SER A 405 -32.68 21.45 24.17
N ASP A 406 -33.81 21.04 23.59
CA ASP A 406 -34.42 19.75 23.92
C ASP A 406 -33.67 18.58 23.26
N LEU A 407 -33.37 17.55 24.04
CA LEU A 407 -32.62 16.38 23.59
C LEU A 407 -33.37 15.62 22.49
N ALA A 408 -34.69 15.45 22.63
CA ALA A 408 -35.50 14.73 21.66
C ALA A 408 -35.49 15.42 20.28
N ALA A 409 -35.50 16.76 20.28
CA ALA A 409 -35.40 17.54 19.05
C ALA A 409 -34.02 17.39 18.39
N ILE A 410 -32.93 17.30 19.16
CA ILE A 410 -31.59 17.08 18.62
C ILE A 410 -31.44 15.65 18.09
N GLU A 411 -31.97 14.65 18.80
CA GLU A 411 -31.99 13.27 18.34
C GLU A 411 -32.70 13.15 16.99
N ALA A 412 -33.87 13.77 16.83
CA ALA A 412 -34.58 13.80 15.56
C ALA A 412 -33.81 14.50 14.43
N VAL A 413 -33.04 15.56 14.73
CA VAL A 413 -32.21 16.26 13.73
C VAL A 413 -30.97 15.46 13.34
N LEU A 414 -30.42 14.66 14.24
CA LEU A 414 -29.23 13.84 14.00
C LEU A 414 -29.57 12.42 13.51
N GLU A 415 -30.84 12.06 13.47
CA GLU A 415 -31.30 10.76 12.99
C GLU A 415 -30.90 10.55 11.52
N GLY A 416 -30.25 9.42 11.22
CA GLY A 416 -29.79 9.10 9.87
C GLY A 416 -28.59 9.91 9.37
N VAL A 417 -28.04 10.83 10.17
CA VAL A 417 -26.89 11.65 9.76
C VAL A 417 -25.59 10.89 10.00
N GLY A 418 -25.02 10.30 8.96
CA GLY A 418 -23.71 9.67 8.96
C GLY A 418 -22.58 10.58 8.47
N PRO A 419 -21.31 10.09 8.51
CA PRO A 419 -20.16 10.85 7.99
C PRO A 419 -20.27 11.20 6.50
N ALA A 420 -20.85 10.32 5.69
CA ALA A 420 -21.03 10.53 4.25
C ALA A 420 -22.04 11.66 4.01
N GLU A 421 -23.18 11.62 4.69
CA GLU A 421 -24.25 12.61 4.61
C GLU A 421 -23.77 14.00 5.02
N VAL A 422 -22.95 14.09 6.08
CA VAL A 422 -22.31 15.35 6.49
C VAL A 422 -21.43 15.92 5.39
N ILE A 423 -20.68 15.07 4.68
CA ILE A 423 -19.81 15.51 3.59
C ILE A 423 -20.63 15.97 2.39
N GLU A 424 -21.66 15.21 2.00
CA GLU A 424 -22.58 15.60 0.92
C GLU A 424 -23.30 16.92 1.21
N ASP A 425 -23.81 17.08 2.43
CA ASP A 425 -24.51 18.29 2.85
C ASP A 425 -23.58 19.51 2.73
N VAL A 426 -22.37 19.42 3.26
CA VAL A 426 -21.37 20.49 3.13
C VAL A 426 -21.00 20.78 1.68
N LEU A 427 -20.78 19.76 0.85
CA LEU A 427 -20.45 19.95 -0.56
C LEU A 427 -21.61 20.57 -1.35
N SER A 428 -22.86 20.34 -0.94
CA SER A 428 -24.03 20.99 -1.54
C SER A 428 -24.19 22.45 -1.09
N MET A 429 -23.79 22.80 0.13
CA MET A 429 -23.87 24.15 0.68
C MET A 429 -22.79 25.09 0.12
N VAL A 430 -21.59 24.58 -0.15
CA VAL A 430 -20.47 25.40 -0.61
C VAL A 430 -20.53 25.56 -2.13
N ALA A 431 -20.81 26.78 -2.60
CA ALA A 431 -20.82 27.08 -4.03
C ALA A 431 -19.45 26.84 -4.68
N ALA A 432 -19.42 25.99 -5.71
CA ALA A 432 -18.25 25.79 -6.53
C ALA A 432 -17.98 27.04 -7.40
N PRO A 433 -16.73 27.46 -7.57
CA PRO A 433 -16.39 28.52 -8.50
C PRO A 433 -16.68 28.07 -9.94
N VAL A 434 -17.19 29.00 -10.75
CA VAL A 434 -17.62 28.78 -12.14
C VAL A 434 -16.44 28.84 -13.10
#